data_AF-A0A1H4G923-F1
#
_entry.id   AF-A0A1H4G923-F1
#
_cell.length_a   1.000
_cell.length_b   1.000
_cell.length_c   1.000
_cell.angle_alpha   90.00
_cell.angle_beta   90.00
_cell.angle_gamma   90.00
#
_symmetry.space_group_name_H-M   'P 1'
#
loop_
_entity.id
_entity.type
_entity.pdbx_description
1 polymer ?
#
loop_
_entity_poly.entity_id
_entity_poly.type
_entity_poly.pdbx_seq_one_letter_code
_entity_poly.pdbx_strand_id
1 'polypeptide(L)'
;MAIVKKRDVLLGEIKGRIGPVVVTSVRNVKVLKAAPVHKVNKKKKKKAELPPQNLKLALISTFISGAKKLVNIGFNNKKNVNAAFQSAVKYNLAHAITGTKPNFEINYPKIVISQGNREMAWSSRIIAEKKDTVTISWEIPDTVKLREIGNDNAFILCYDVSSQRAVISDNCTSRSALSYTRKLTAGSSGHLIHAYIFFVSPDQKSVSRSDYVGSIVLP
;
A
#
# COMPACT_ATOMS: atom_id res chain seq x y z
N MET A 1 -27.64 -23.94 -0.87
CA MET A 1 -27.56 -22.55 -0.36
C MET A 1 -28.82 -21.86 -0.84
N ALA A 2 -29.68 -21.40 0.07
CA ALA A 2 -30.93 -20.74 -0.30
C ALA A 2 -30.82 -19.24 0.00
N ILE A 3 -31.24 -18.42 -0.96
CA ILE A 3 -31.27 -16.95 -0.85
C ILE A 3 -32.74 -16.54 -0.72
N VAL A 4 -33.13 -16.01 0.44
CA VAL A 4 -34.48 -15.49 0.65
C VAL A 4 -34.49 -14.01 0.29
N LYS A 5 -35.27 -13.64 -0.72
CA LYS A 5 -35.31 -12.27 -1.28
C LYS A 5 -36.42 -11.37 -0.71
N LYS A 6 -37.33 -11.92 0.09
CA LYS A 6 -38.45 -11.16 0.70
C LYS A 6 -38.14 -10.90 2.19
N ARG A 7 -38.51 -9.72 2.69
CA ARG A 7 -38.50 -9.41 4.14
C ARG A 7 -39.58 -10.27 4.82
N ASP A 8 -39.30 -11.56 5.02
CA ASP A 8 -40.17 -12.40 5.83
C ASP A 8 -40.03 -11.97 7.29
N VAL A 9 -41.16 -11.60 7.89
CA VAL A 9 -41.29 -11.14 9.29
C VAL A 9 -40.69 -12.14 10.28
N LEU A 10 -40.68 -13.43 9.93
CA LEU A 10 -40.15 -14.53 10.73
C LEU A 10 -38.61 -14.52 10.88
N LEU A 11 -37.85 -13.88 9.99
CA LEU A 11 -36.37 -13.93 9.96
C LEU A 11 -35.69 -12.58 10.20
N GLY A 12 -36.48 -11.56 10.52
CA GLY A 12 -36.05 -10.14 10.61
C GLY A 12 -34.78 -9.96 11.43
N GLU A 13 -34.85 -10.19 12.74
CA GLU A 13 -33.74 -9.93 13.67
C GLU A 13 -32.87 -11.15 13.95
N ILE A 14 -33.33 -12.35 13.60
CA ILE A 14 -32.65 -13.58 13.99
C ILE A 14 -31.30 -13.70 13.27
N LYS A 15 -30.23 -13.83 14.06
CA LYS A 15 -28.87 -14.13 13.65
C LYS A 15 -28.37 -15.28 14.52
N GLY A 16 -27.81 -16.32 13.91
CA GLY A 16 -27.29 -17.46 14.66
C GLY A 16 -27.69 -18.81 14.05
N ARG A 17 -27.49 -19.85 14.86
CA ARG A 17 -27.75 -21.24 14.49
C ARG A 17 -29.15 -21.64 14.96
N ILE A 18 -29.97 -22.13 14.04
CA ILE A 18 -31.27 -22.74 14.30
C ILE A 18 -31.19 -24.19 13.81
N GLY A 19 -30.90 -25.11 14.73
CA GLY A 19 -30.72 -26.53 14.44
C GLY A 19 -29.63 -26.80 13.38
N PRO A 20 -29.98 -27.44 12.24
CA PRO A 20 -29.04 -27.76 11.16
C PRO A 20 -28.78 -26.59 10.20
N VAL A 21 -29.36 -25.41 10.44
CA VAL A 21 -29.23 -24.24 9.57
C VAL A 21 -28.63 -23.07 10.35
N VAL A 22 -27.80 -22.28 9.68
CA VAL A 22 -27.21 -21.04 10.21
C VAL A 22 -27.66 -19.89 9.32
N VAL A 23 -28.25 -18.87 9.95
CA VAL A 23 -28.68 -17.64 9.30
C VAL A 23 -27.54 -16.63 9.37
N THR A 24 -27.02 -16.22 8.21
CA THR A 24 -25.96 -15.20 8.10
C THR A 24 -26.41 -14.04 7.21
N SER A 25 -25.81 -12.87 7.37
CA SER A 25 -26.02 -11.74 6.46
C SER A 25 -24.78 -11.53 5.60
N VAL A 26 -24.96 -11.51 4.28
CA VAL A 26 -23.89 -11.21 3.31
C VAL A 26 -24.38 -10.07 2.43
N ARG A 27 -23.66 -8.93 2.42
CA ARG A 27 -24.04 -7.73 1.65
C ARG A 27 -25.52 -7.31 1.88
N ASN A 28 -25.97 -7.31 3.13
CA ASN A 28 -27.35 -7.01 3.55
C ASN A 28 -28.44 -7.97 3.05
N VAL A 29 -28.07 -9.12 2.47
CA VAL A 29 -29.01 -10.19 2.13
C VAL A 29 -28.87 -11.33 3.14
N LYS A 30 -29.99 -11.80 3.69
CA LYS A 30 -30.03 -12.95 4.59
C LYS A 30 -29.84 -14.24 3.78
N VAL A 31 -28.87 -15.04 4.19
CA VAL A 31 -28.51 -16.29 3.55
C VAL A 31 -28.58 -17.42 4.57
N LEU A 32 -29.30 -18.47 4.20
CA LEU A 32 -29.38 -19.71 4.96
C LEU A 32 -28.28 -20.66 4.47
N LYS A 33 -27.42 -21.08 5.41
CA LYS A 33 -26.34 -22.05 5.18
C LYS A 33 -26.59 -23.27 6.06
N ALA A 34 -26.23 -24.46 5.60
CA ALA A 34 -26.18 -25.61 6.49
C ALA A 34 -25.18 -25.33 7.62
N ALA A 35 -25.51 -25.73 8.84
CA ALA A 35 -24.63 -25.60 9.98
C ALA A 35 -23.33 -26.37 9.67
N PRO A 36 -22.16 -25.76 9.95
CA PRO A 36 -20.90 -26.43 9.71
C PRO A 36 -20.86 -27.70 10.55
N VAL A 37 -20.80 -28.86 9.88
CA VAL A 37 -20.43 -30.11 10.53
C VAL A 37 -19.03 -29.89 11.07
N HIS A 38 -18.86 -29.97 12.39
CA HIS A 38 -17.57 -29.81 13.04
C HIS A 38 -16.65 -30.97 12.64
N LYS A 39 -16.07 -30.89 11.44
CA LYS A 39 -14.96 -31.75 11.05
C LYS A 39 -13.77 -31.24 11.85
N VAL A 40 -13.45 -31.93 12.94
CA VAL A 40 -12.18 -31.80 13.63
C VAL A 40 -11.10 -32.20 12.62
N ASN A 41 -10.66 -31.25 11.80
CA ASN A 41 -9.52 -31.41 10.92
C ASN A 41 -8.26 -31.36 11.82
N LYS A 42 -8.05 -32.42 12.59
CA LYS A 42 -6.77 -32.77 13.22
C LYS A 42 -5.76 -33.20 12.14
N LYS A 43 -5.59 -32.40 11.07
CA LYS A 43 -4.36 -32.49 10.29
C LYS A 43 -3.30 -31.81 11.14
N LYS A 44 -2.60 -32.61 11.96
CA LYS A 44 -1.29 -32.24 12.52
C LYS A 44 -0.47 -31.69 11.34
N LYS A 45 -0.30 -30.37 11.25
CA LYS A 45 0.55 -29.75 10.24
C LYS A 45 1.99 -30.14 10.57
N LYS A 46 2.40 -31.30 10.05
CA LYS A 46 3.77 -31.84 10.10
C LYS A 46 4.69 -30.78 9.48
N LYS A 47 5.33 -29.93 10.31
CA LYS A 47 6.21 -28.79 9.94
C LYS A 47 6.09 -28.41 8.46
N ALA A 48 4.88 -28.00 8.04
CA ALA A 48 4.64 -27.75 6.64
C ALA A 48 5.30 -26.40 6.38
N GLU A 49 6.41 -26.42 5.65
CA GLU A 49 7.06 -25.20 5.16
C GLU A 49 5.97 -24.25 4.64
N LEU A 50 6.03 -22.99 5.07
CA LEU A 50 5.06 -22.00 4.64
C LEU A 50 4.99 -22.02 3.11
N PRO A 51 3.78 -22.09 2.52
CA PRO A 51 3.61 -21.98 1.07
C PRO A 51 4.39 -20.77 0.57
N PRO A 52 5.05 -20.84 -0.61
CA PRO A 52 5.86 -19.74 -1.14
C PRO A 52 5.05 -18.43 -1.23
N GLN A 53 3.75 -18.54 -1.48
CA GLN A 53 2.83 -17.41 -1.46
C GLN A 53 2.75 -16.68 -0.12
N ASN A 54 2.82 -17.39 1.01
CA ASN A 54 2.76 -16.79 2.34
C ASN A 54 4.03 -16.02 2.66
N LEU A 55 5.20 -16.52 2.21
CA LEU A 55 6.48 -15.82 2.36
C LEU A 55 6.49 -14.51 1.56
N LYS A 56 6.06 -14.58 0.29
CA LYS A 56 5.88 -13.41 -0.59
C LYS A 56 4.94 -12.37 0.01
N LEU A 57 3.79 -12.83 0.52
CA LEU A 57 2.78 -11.97 1.12
C LEU A 57 3.31 -11.30 2.39
N ALA A 58 3.98 -12.05 3.27
CA ALA A 58 4.55 -11.51 4.50
C ALA A 58 5.53 -10.37 4.18
N LEU A 59 6.47 -10.62 3.29
CA LEU A 59 7.52 -9.68 2.90
C LEU A 59 6.95 -8.36 2.33
N ILE A 60 5.98 -8.41 1.42
CA ILE A 60 5.33 -7.20 0.92
C ILE A 60 4.42 -6.53 1.96
N SER A 61 3.69 -7.33 2.74
CA SER A 61 2.79 -6.77 3.76
C SER A 61 3.57 -5.98 4.81
N THR A 62 4.77 -6.41 5.19
CA THR A 62 5.66 -5.69 6.11
C THR A 62 6.10 -4.36 5.50
N PHE A 63 6.54 -4.36 4.24
CA PHE A 63 6.91 -3.13 3.52
C PHE A 63 5.75 -2.13 3.45
N ILE A 64 4.58 -2.57 2.97
CA ILE A 64 3.41 -1.70 2.79
C ILE A 64 2.86 -1.22 4.14
N SER A 65 3.01 -2.01 5.21
CA SER A 65 2.61 -1.59 6.57
C SER A 65 3.41 -0.38 7.05
N GLY A 66 4.70 -0.31 6.74
CA GLY A 66 5.53 0.88 7.02
C GLY A 66 5.06 2.12 6.25
N ALA A 67 4.57 1.94 5.01
CA ALA A 67 4.07 3.02 4.15
C ALA A 67 2.55 3.21 4.20
N LYS A 68 1.84 2.63 5.18
CA LYS A 68 0.37 2.50 5.19
C LYS A 68 -0.35 3.85 5.02
N LYS A 69 0.14 4.92 5.64
CA LYS A 69 -0.45 6.26 5.53
C LYS A 69 -0.42 6.76 4.08
N LEU A 70 0.73 6.65 3.41
CA LEU A 70 0.89 7.07 2.01
C LEU A 70 0.11 6.17 1.05
N VAL A 71 0.11 4.86 1.29
CA VAL A 71 -0.65 3.90 0.47
C VAL A 71 -2.15 4.18 0.51
N ASN A 72 -2.68 4.53 1.68
CA ASN A 72 -4.09 4.87 1.82
C ASN A 72 -4.47 6.13 1.03
N ILE A 73 -3.58 7.12 1.00
CA ILE A 73 -3.74 8.34 0.19
C ILE A 73 -3.62 7.97 -1.30
N GLY A 74 -2.55 7.24 -1.64
CA GLY A 74 -2.14 6.96 -3.02
C GLY A 74 -2.99 5.95 -3.78
N PHE A 75 -3.69 5.04 -3.10
CA PHE A 75 -4.67 4.14 -3.73
C PHE A 75 -6.11 4.67 -3.60
N ASN A 76 -6.29 5.93 -3.17
CA ASN A 76 -7.51 6.73 -3.02
C ASN A 76 -8.85 5.97 -3.14
N ASN A 77 -9.02 4.96 -2.29
CA ASN A 77 -10.21 4.12 -2.35
C ASN A 77 -11.23 4.70 -1.37
N LYS A 78 -11.95 5.74 -1.84
CA LYS A 78 -12.91 6.56 -1.06
C LYS A 78 -13.96 5.75 -0.29
N LYS A 79 -14.14 4.47 -0.60
CA LYS A 79 -15.14 3.59 0.01
C LYS A 79 -14.60 2.72 1.16
N ASN A 80 -13.30 2.41 1.24
CA ASN A 80 -12.75 1.53 2.28
C ASN A 80 -11.22 1.61 2.40
N VAL A 81 -10.72 2.04 3.56
CA VAL A 81 -9.27 2.08 3.89
C VAL A 81 -8.62 0.69 3.76
N ASN A 82 -9.30 -0.34 4.24
CA ASN A 82 -8.82 -1.73 4.10
C ASN A 82 -8.69 -2.15 2.63
N ALA A 83 -9.49 -1.59 1.73
CA ALA A 83 -9.40 -1.91 0.31
C ALA A 83 -8.18 -1.26 -0.36
N ALA A 84 -7.76 -0.06 0.07
CA ALA A 84 -6.56 0.60 -0.44
C ALA A 84 -5.29 -0.23 -0.12
N PHE A 85 -5.11 -0.59 1.15
CA PHE A 85 -4.00 -1.43 1.60
C PHE A 85 -3.94 -2.77 0.85
N GLN A 86 -5.07 -3.48 0.75
CA GLN A 86 -5.13 -4.77 0.07
C GLN A 86 -4.88 -4.65 -1.44
N SER A 87 -5.30 -3.56 -2.06
CA SER A 87 -5.04 -3.30 -3.49
C SER A 87 -3.55 -3.09 -3.73
N ALA A 88 -2.88 -2.32 -2.88
CA ALA A 88 -1.44 -2.12 -2.95
C ALA A 88 -0.65 -3.42 -2.73
N VAL A 89 -1.06 -4.24 -1.74
CA VAL A 89 -0.45 -5.56 -1.51
C VAL A 89 -0.60 -6.44 -2.74
N LYS A 90 -1.82 -6.53 -3.30
CA LYS A 90 -2.08 -7.35 -4.49
C LYS A 90 -1.26 -6.92 -5.69
N TYR A 91 -1.18 -5.61 -5.96
CA TYR A 91 -0.42 -5.07 -7.08
C TYR A 91 1.07 -5.37 -6.93
N ASN A 92 1.66 -5.00 -5.79
CA ASN A 92 3.09 -5.19 -5.57
C ASN A 92 3.46 -6.68 -5.50
N LEU A 93 2.59 -7.55 -5.00
CA LEU A 93 2.82 -9.01 -4.99
C LEU A 93 2.93 -9.60 -6.39
N ALA A 94 2.21 -9.03 -7.36
CA ALA A 94 2.30 -9.47 -8.75
C ALA A 94 3.52 -8.91 -9.50
N HIS A 95 4.01 -7.72 -9.14
CA HIS A 95 4.97 -6.98 -9.96
C HIS A 95 6.34 -6.72 -9.32
N ALA A 96 6.43 -6.67 -7.99
CA ALA A 96 7.60 -6.20 -7.26
C ALA A 96 8.32 -7.30 -6.47
N ILE A 97 7.96 -8.57 -6.66
CA ILE A 97 8.67 -9.71 -6.06
C ILE A 97 9.54 -10.39 -7.10
N THR A 98 10.80 -10.61 -6.74
CA THR A 98 11.76 -11.41 -7.50
C THR A 98 12.26 -12.60 -6.68
N GLY A 99 12.97 -13.50 -7.35
CA GLY A 99 13.54 -14.69 -6.73
C GLY A 99 12.65 -15.94 -6.81
N THR A 100 13.25 -17.07 -6.47
CA THR A 100 12.63 -18.39 -6.44
C THR A 100 12.68 -18.95 -5.03
N LYS A 101 11.78 -19.89 -4.69
CA LYS A 101 11.78 -20.53 -3.37
C LYS A 101 13.19 -21.07 -3.06
N PRO A 102 13.74 -20.84 -1.85
CA PRO A 102 13.14 -20.19 -0.68
C PRO A 102 13.39 -18.68 -0.56
N ASN A 103 14.23 -18.10 -1.41
CA ASN A 103 14.72 -16.71 -1.28
C ASN A 103 13.90 -15.77 -2.16
N PHE A 104 12.90 -15.13 -1.57
CA PHE A 104 12.15 -14.05 -2.22
C PHE A 104 12.69 -12.70 -1.78
N GLU A 105 12.80 -11.78 -2.72
CA GLU A 105 13.29 -10.43 -2.49
C GLU A 105 12.35 -9.40 -3.11
N ILE A 106 12.39 -8.18 -2.56
CA ILE A 106 11.65 -7.05 -3.11
C ILE A 106 12.48 -6.40 -4.19
N ASN A 107 11.91 -6.28 -5.39
CA ASN A 107 12.42 -5.39 -6.42
C ASN A 107 11.90 -3.97 -6.15
N TYR A 108 12.68 -3.18 -5.41
CA TYR A 108 12.34 -1.82 -5.00
C TYR A 108 11.94 -0.91 -6.18
N PRO A 109 12.68 -0.85 -7.30
CA PRO A 109 12.28 -0.04 -8.46
C PRO A 109 10.87 -0.32 -9.01
N LYS A 110 10.34 -1.54 -8.81
CA LYS A 110 9.00 -1.94 -9.30
C LYS A 110 7.88 -1.69 -8.30
N ILE A 111 8.18 -1.24 -7.09
CA ILE A 111 7.16 -0.96 -6.08
C ILE A 111 6.31 0.24 -6.50
N VAL A 112 5.00 0.11 -6.33
CA VAL A 112 4.03 1.17 -6.53
C VAL A 112 3.27 1.45 -5.23
N ILE A 113 3.31 2.69 -4.77
CA ILE A 113 2.68 3.18 -3.53
C ILE A 113 1.38 3.93 -3.84
N SER A 114 1.29 4.50 -5.03
CA SER A 114 0.12 5.24 -5.50
C SER A 114 -0.22 4.86 -6.93
N GLN A 115 -1.51 4.73 -7.20
CA GLN A 115 -2.02 4.40 -8.52
C GLN A 115 -3.16 5.35 -8.87
N GLY A 116 -2.93 6.19 -9.88
CA GLY A 116 -3.93 7.09 -10.42
C GLY A 116 -3.50 7.67 -11.75
N ASN A 117 -4.28 8.62 -12.27
CA ASN A 117 -4.16 9.13 -13.63
C ASN A 117 -3.61 10.57 -13.69
N ARG A 118 -3.13 11.13 -12.58
CA ARG A 118 -2.39 12.40 -12.63
C ARG A 118 -0.97 12.20 -13.12
N GLU A 119 -0.42 13.29 -13.64
CA GLU A 119 0.94 13.42 -14.12
C GLU A 119 1.96 12.98 -13.07
N MET A 120 2.85 12.07 -13.44
CA MET A 120 3.94 11.56 -12.59
C MET A 120 5.02 12.65 -12.38
N ALA A 121 6.01 12.36 -11.54
CA ALA A 121 7.19 13.21 -11.42
C ALA A 121 8.05 13.13 -12.68
N TRP A 122 8.65 14.26 -13.03
CA TRP A 122 9.57 14.37 -14.14
C TRP A 122 10.98 14.60 -13.59
N SER A 123 11.97 13.95 -14.20
CA SER A 123 13.39 14.07 -13.86
C SER A 123 13.67 14.00 -12.35
N SER A 124 12.99 13.11 -11.64
CA SER A 124 13.12 13.04 -10.19
C SER A 124 14.52 12.57 -9.78
N ARG A 125 15.13 13.24 -8.79
CA ARG A 125 16.48 12.93 -8.30
C ARG A 125 16.54 12.99 -6.78
N ILE A 126 17.29 12.05 -6.20
CA ILE A 126 17.63 11.98 -4.79
C ILE A 126 19.10 12.36 -4.55
N ILE A 127 19.36 13.18 -3.54
CA ILE A 127 20.68 13.64 -3.12
C ILE A 127 20.79 13.50 -1.60
N ALA A 128 21.93 13.02 -1.12
CA ALA A 128 22.25 12.99 0.30
C ALA A 128 23.11 14.22 0.63
N GLU A 129 22.58 15.12 1.46
CA GLU A 129 23.29 16.36 1.83
C GLU A 129 24.15 16.19 3.10
N LYS A 130 23.69 15.35 4.03
CA LYS A 130 24.32 15.09 5.34
C LYS A 130 24.10 13.63 5.73
N LYS A 131 24.74 13.18 6.81
CA LYS A 131 24.65 11.79 7.34
C LYS A 131 23.22 11.27 7.51
N ASP A 132 22.27 12.14 7.84
CA ASP A 132 20.87 11.76 8.05
C ASP A 132 19.88 12.64 7.24
N THR A 133 20.34 13.35 6.20
CA THR A 133 19.46 14.26 5.44
C THR A 133 19.45 13.91 3.96
N VAL A 134 18.24 13.72 3.43
CA VAL A 134 17.98 13.44 2.02
C VAL A 134 17.16 14.58 1.44
N THR A 135 17.59 15.06 0.27
CA THR A 135 16.84 16.01 -0.55
C THR A 135 16.40 15.31 -1.83
N ILE A 136 15.12 15.41 -2.13
CA ILE A 136 14.52 14.91 -3.36
C ILE A 136 14.06 16.11 -4.18
N SER A 137 14.41 16.12 -5.45
CA SER A 137 14.06 17.18 -6.40
C SER A 137 13.32 16.57 -7.60
N TRP A 138 12.49 17.38 -8.24
CA TRP A 138 11.73 17.00 -9.44
C TRP A 138 11.50 18.24 -10.29
N GLU A 139 11.19 18.00 -11.56
CA GLU A 139 10.90 19.05 -12.54
C GLU A 139 9.40 19.11 -12.86
N ILE A 140 8.97 20.26 -13.36
CA ILE A 140 7.66 20.44 -13.98
C ILE A 140 7.92 20.82 -15.43
N PRO A 141 7.50 20.02 -16.42
CA PRO A 141 7.71 20.37 -17.82
C PRO A 141 6.88 21.61 -18.21
N ASP A 142 7.46 22.46 -19.04
CA ASP A 142 6.85 23.73 -19.50
C ASP A 142 5.56 23.51 -20.31
N THR A 143 5.35 22.31 -20.84
CA THR A 143 4.17 21.91 -21.62
C THR A 143 2.91 21.71 -20.76
N VAL A 144 3.05 21.69 -19.44
CA VAL A 144 1.97 21.43 -18.50
C VAL A 144 1.45 22.75 -17.94
N LYS A 145 0.11 22.89 -17.82
CA LYS A 145 -0.52 24.06 -17.19
C LYS A 145 -0.11 24.15 -15.70
N LEU A 146 0.99 24.85 -15.42
CA LEU A 146 1.56 25.06 -14.09
C LEU A 146 0.53 25.57 -13.06
N ARG A 147 -0.47 26.35 -13.50
CA ARG A 147 -1.53 26.86 -12.61
C ARG A 147 -2.43 25.77 -12.00
N GLU A 148 -2.64 24.64 -12.67
CA GLU A 148 -3.55 23.58 -12.18
C GLU A 148 -2.81 22.44 -11.47
N ILE A 149 -1.54 22.20 -11.84
CA ILE A 149 -0.74 21.06 -11.35
C ILE A 149 0.32 21.52 -10.33
N GLY A 150 0.75 22.78 -10.38
CA GLY A 150 1.73 23.33 -9.43
C GLY A 150 1.26 23.32 -7.97
N ASN A 151 -0.06 23.38 -7.75
CA ASN A 151 -0.67 23.32 -6.42
C ASN A 151 -0.84 21.89 -5.89
N ASP A 152 -0.52 20.86 -6.69
CA ASP A 152 -0.62 19.48 -6.21
C ASP A 152 0.33 19.25 -5.03
N ASN A 153 -0.11 18.44 -4.08
CA ASN A 153 0.66 18.06 -2.91
C ASN A 153 1.58 16.89 -3.25
N ALA A 154 2.88 17.08 -3.11
CA ALA A 154 3.91 16.06 -3.22
C ALA A 154 3.98 15.22 -1.94
N PHE A 155 3.98 13.91 -2.12
CA PHE A 155 4.16 12.91 -1.07
C PHE A 155 5.36 12.05 -1.40
N ILE A 156 6.20 11.83 -0.40
CA ILE A 156 7.48 11.17 -0.56
C ILE A 156 7.60 10.04 0.46
N LEU A 157 8.07 8.89 0.00
CA LEU A 157 8.46 7.75 0.81
C LEU A 157 9.97 7.53 0.68
N CYS A 158 10.69 7.55 1.79
CA CYS A 158 12.05 7.05 1.88
C CYS A 158 12.03 5.72 2.63
N TYR A 159 12.49 4.65 2.00
CA TYR A 159 12.58 3.33 2.60
C TYR A 159 14.05 2.96 2.86
N ASP A 160 14.35 2.68 4.12
CA ASP A 160 15.66 2.17 4.54
C ASP A 160 15.65 0.64 4.52
N VAL A 161 16.50 0.06 3.68
CA VAL A 161 16.62 -1.40 3.53
C VAL A 161 17.23 -2.04 4.76
N SER A 162 18.21 -1.39 5.39
CA SER A 162 18.95 -1.90 6.53
C SER A 162 18.09 -1.97 7.79
N SER A 163 17.33 -0.90 8.05
CA SER A 163 16.42 -0.86 9.21
C SER A 163 15.01 -1.40 8.91
N GLN A 164 14.70 -1.71 7.64
CA GLN A 164 13.38 -2.10 7.15
C GLN A 164 12.27 -1.09 7.51
N ARG A 165 12.62 0.19 7.66
CA ARG A 165 11.68 1.25 8.05
C ARG A 165 11.41 2.20 6.90
N ALA A 166 10.17 2.67 6.87
CA ALA A 166 9.69 3.71 5.97
C ALA A 166 9.65 5.04 6.73
N VAL A 167 10.29 6.06 6.19
CA VAL A 167 10.11 7.45 6.58
C VAL A 167 9.24 8.12 5.52
N ILE A 168 8.14 8.72 5.98
CA ILE A 168 7.15 9.36 5.11
C ILE A 168 7.23 10.88 5.29
N SER A 169 6.84 11.62 4.25
CA SER A 169 6.64 13.07 4.36
C SER A 169 5.48 13.38 5.32
N ASP A 170 5.74 14.17 6.37
CA ASP A 170 4.72 14.55 7.36
C ASP A 170 3.74 15.59 6.82
N ASN A 171 4.26 16.52 6.02
CA ASN A 171 3.53 17.64 5.43
C ASN A 171 3.52 17.51 3.91
N CYS A 172 2.41 17.93 3.30
CA CYS A 172 2.29 18.07 1.87
C CYS A 172 3.12 19.26 1.39
N THR A 173 4.18 18.97 0.64
CA THR A 173 4.97 19.99 -0.05
C THR A 173 4.32 20.31 -1.38
N SER A 174 4.18 21.59 -1.72
CA SER A 174 3.62 21.97 -3.02
C SER A 174 4.50 21.42 -4.15
N ARG A 175 3.90 20.90 -5.21
CA ARG A 175 4.61 20.42 -6.40
C ARG A 175 5.44 21.55 -7.02
N SER A 176 4.98 22.79 -6.91
CA SER A 176 5.71 24.01 -7.30
C SER A 176 6.98 24.28 -6.50
N ALA A 177 7.21 23.62 -5.36
CA ALA A 177 8.44 23.78 -4.59
C ALA A 177 9.65 23.10 -5.25
N LEU A 178 9.43 22.17 -6.18
CA LEU A 178 10.43 21.43 -6.97
C LEU A 178 11.45 20.61 -6.15
N SER A 179 11.40 20.69 -4.82
CA SER A 179 12.30 20.01 -3.91
C SER A 179 11.64 19.76 -2.56
N TYR A 180 12.11 18.73 -1.89
CA TYR A 180 11.74 18.36 -0.54
C TYR A 180 12.95 17.79 0.21
N THR A 181 13.27 18.40 1.34
CA THR A 181 14.33 17.93 2.22
C THR A 181 13.74 17.30 3.46
N ARG A 182 14.22 16.10 3.79
CA ARG A 182 13.79 15.37 4.98
C ARG A 182 14.98 14.83 5.74
N LYS A 183 14.94 15.05 7.05
CA LYS A 183 15.83 14.37 7.99
C LYS A 183 15.28 12.98 8.31
N LEU A 184 16.12 11.97 8.15
CA LEU A 184 15.88 10.58 8.54
C LEU A 184 16.20 10.38 10.02
N THR A 185 15.95 9.17 10.53
CA THR A 185 16.25 8.83 11.93
C THR A 185 17.76 8.85 12.17
N ALA A 186 18.19 9.30 13.35
CA ALA A 186 19.60 9.30 13.73
C ALA A 186 20.19 7.88 13.64
N GLY A 187 21.35 7.75 12.99
CA GLY A 187 22.01 6.45 12.78
C GLY A 187 21.65 5.78 11.46
N SER A 188 21.22 6.56 10.45
CA SER A 188 20.99 6.04 9.10
C SER A 188 22.24 6.09 8.21
N SER A 189 23.35 6.65 8.72
CA SER A 189 24.64 6.71 8.01
C SER A 189 25.07 5.32 7.53
N GLY A 190 25.47 5.23 6.26
CA GLY A 190 25.84 3.97 5.60
C GLY A 190 24.65 3.09 5.16
N HIS A 191 23.40 3.48 5.43
CA HIS A 191 22.23 2.71 4.99
C HIS A 191 21.85 3.01 3.54
N LEU A 192 21.32 2.00 2.85
CA LEU A 192 20.76 2.13 1.51
C LEU A 192 19.30 2.60 1.60
N ILE A 193 19.03 3.78 1.04
CA ILE A 193 17.70 4.39 1.03
C ILE A 193 17.13 4.36 -0.38
N HIS A 194 15.92 3.83 -0.53
CA HIS A 194 15.12 3.94 -1.75
C HIS A 194 14.07 5.04 -1.60
N ALA A 195 13.94 5.91 -2.59
CA ALA A 195 12.95 6.98 -2.56
C ALA A 195 11.88 6.83 -3.66
N TYR A 196 10.66 7.22 -3.29
CA TYR A 196 9.50 7.24 -4.16
C TYR A 196 8.75 8.55 -3.99
N ILE A 197 8.15 9.04 -5.06
CA ILE A 197 7.38 10.27 -5.07
C ILE A 197 6.05 10.06 -5.79
N PHE A 198 4.99 10.72 -5.32
CA PHE A 198 3.73 10.84 -6.03
C PHE A 198 3.03 12.16 -5.66
N PHE A 199 2.06 12.56 -6.48
CA PHE A 199 1.32 13.80 -6.29
C PHE A 199 -0.15 13.52 -6.04
N VAL A 200 -0.77 14.42 -5.29
CA VAL A 200 -2.17 14.37 -4.91
C VAL A 200 -2.77 15.75 -5.11
N SER A 201 -3.94 15.83 -5.73
CA SER A 201 -4.61 17.12 -5.89
C SER A 201 -4.93 17.79 -4.55
N PRO A 202 -5.04 19.12 -4.48
CA PRO A 202 -5.42 19.83 -3.27
C PRO A 202 -6.74 19.33 -2.65
N ASP A 203 -7.68 18.93 -3.49
CA ASP A 203 -8.98 18.37 -3.10
C ASP A 203 -8.92 16.88 -2.70
N GLN A 204 -7.73 16.26 -2.75
CA GLN A 204 -7.44 14.85 -2.48
C GLN A 204 -8.29 13.86 -3.30
N LYS A 205 -8.90 14.30 -4.41
CA LYS A 205 -9.75 13.44 -5.24
C LYS A 205 -8.99 12.68 -6.30
N SER A 206 -7.82 13.17 -6.69
CA SER A 206 -7.01 12.61 -7.77
C SER A 206 -5.57 12.45 -7.32
N VAL A 207 -4.94 11.35 -7.74
CA VAL A 207 -3.56 10.99 -7.37
C VAL A 207 -2.78 10.60 -8.62
N SER A 208 -1.47 10.80 -8.63
CA SER A 208 -0.60 10.34 -9.70
C SER A 208 -0.22 8.88 -9.47
N ARG A 209 0.32 8.22 -10.49
CA ARG A 209 1.09 7.01 -10.24
C ARG A 209 2.38 7.38 -9.49
N SER A 210 2.83 6.52 -8.56
CA SER A 210 4.11 6.74 -7.88
C SER A 210 5.28 6.44 -8.80
N ASP A 211 6.29 7.30 -8.73
CA ASP A 211 7.54 7.18 -9.45
C ASP A 211 8.68 6.76 -8.51
N TYR A 212 9.62 5.98 -9.03
CA TYR A 212 10.81 5.56 -8.30
C TYR A 212 11.94 6.55 -8.59
N VAL A 213 12.33 7.32 -7.58
CA VAL A 213 13.32 8.40 -7.70
C VAL A 213 14.74 7.85 -7.83
N GLY A 214 15.01 6.73 -7.16
CA GLY A 214 16.34 6.12 -7.12
C GLY A 214 16.72 5.60 -5.75
N SER A 215 17.98 5.22 -5.61
CA SER A 215 18.58 4.78 -4.37
C SER A 215 19.87 5.52 -4.08
N ILE A 216 20.14 5.79 -2.80
CA ILE A 216 21.38 6.41 -2.35
C ILE A 216 21.85 5.77 -1.06
N VAL A 217 23.17 5.69 -0.88
CA VAL A 217 23.78 5.34 0.40
C VAL A 217 24.09 6.62 1.13
N LEU A 218 23.66 6.72 2.39
CA LEU A 218 23.94 7.89 3.21
C LEU A 218 25.42 7.94 3.61
N PRO A 219 26.05 9.14 3.58
CA PRO A 219 27.44 9.31 3.99
C PRO A 219 27.65 9.17 5.50
#